data_AF-A0A6S7BKS8-F1
#
_entry.id   AF-A0A6S7BKS8-F1
#
_cell.length_a   1.000
_cell.length_b   1.000
_cell.length_c   1.000
_cell.angle_alpha   90.00
_cell.angle_beta   90.00
_cell.angle_gamma   90.00
#
_symmetry.space_group_name_H-M   'P 1'
#
loop_
_entity.id
_entity.type
_entity.pdbx_description
1 polymer ?
#
loop_
_entity_poly.entity_id
_entity_poly.type
_entity_poly.pdbx_seq_one_letter_code
_entity_poly.pdbx_strand_id
1 'polypeptide(L)' 'MATTMYFEETIRDQGGKATFDLELGRSSFYLEHSVYLTVDGKTVIMDRATAKRFVEAVVDVGRYHGMID' A
#
# COMPACT_ATOMS: atom_id res chain seq x y z
N MET A 1 -9.55 16.88 -0.37
CA MET A 1 -9.08 15.48 -0.26
C MET A 1 -7.79 15.51 0.53
N ALA A 2 -7.72 14.87 1.69
CA ALA A 2 -6.47 14.73 2.44
C ALA A 2 -6.03 13.28 2.38
N THR A 3 -4.84 13.05 1.84
CA THR A 3 -4.12 11.78 1.94
C THR A 3 -2.98 11.96 2.95
N THR A 4 -2.77 10.96 3.77
CA THR A 4 -1.56 10.82 4.58
C THR A 4 -0.78 9.69 3.96
N MET A 5 0.32 10.03 3.30
CA MET A 5 1.21 9.09 2.64
C MET A 5 2.12 8.44 3.68
N TYR A 6 2.31 7.13 3.55
CA TYR A 6 3.18 6.34 4.44
C TYR A 6 4.33 5.66 3.70
N PHE A 7 4.20 5.46 2.39
CA PHE A 7 5.24 4.90 1.54
C PHE A 7 5.13 5.51 0.14
N GLU A 8 6.26 5.93 -0.41
CA GLU A 8 6.40 6.42 -1.79
C GLU A 8 7.79 6.06 -2.29
N GLU A 9 7.86 5.17 -3.27
CA GLU A 9 9.12 4.71 -3.83
C GLU A 9 8.94 4.14 -5.25
N THR A 10 9.94 4.33 -6.11
CA THR A 10 10.11 3.52 -7.32
C THR A 10 10.70 2.17 -6.91
N ILE A 11 9.86 1.15 -6.87
CA ILE A 11 10.31 -0.20 -6.53
C ILE A 11 11.04 -0.80 -7.73
N ARG A 12 12.18 -1.42 -7.47
CA ARG A 12 12.92 -2.24 -8.43
C ARG A 12 12.92 -3.69 -7.98
N ASP A 13 12.62 -4.61 -8.90
CA ASP A 13 12.68 -6.03 -8.58
C ASP A 13 14.11 -6.47 -8.24
N GLN A 14 14.23 -7.56 -7.49
CA GLN A 14 15.53 -8.11 -7.08
C GLN A 14 16.42 -8.50 -8.27
N GLY A 15 15.82 -8.86 -9.41
CA GLY A 15 16.53 -9.19 -10.65
C GLY A 15 16.88 -7.98 -11.52
N GLY A 16 16.41 -6.79 -11.16
CA GLY A 16 16.65 -5.52 -11.86
C GLY A 16 16.02 -5.41 -13.25
N LYS A 17 15.02 -6.24 -13.58
CA LYS A 17 14.30 -6.31 -14.85
C LYS A 17 12.99 -5.51 -14.88
N ALA A 18 12.40 -5.24 -13.73
CA ALA A 18 11.10 -4.60 -13.61
C ALA A 18 11.15 -3.48 -12.56
N THR A 19 10.41 -2.41 -12.86
CA THR A 19 10.23 -1.28 -11.95
C THR A 19 8.78 -0.82 -12.01
N PHE A 20 8.26 -0.32 -10.90
CA PHE A 20 7.00 0.41 -10.87
C PHE A 20 7.04 1.45 -9.75
N ASP A 21 6.30 2.54 -9.93
CA ASP A 21 6.13 3.56 -8.91
C ASP A 21 4.99 3.15 -7.97
N LEU A 22 5.26 3.17 -6.66
CA LEU A 22 4.31 2.80 -5.62
C LEU A 22 4.08 3.95 -4.65
N GLU A 23 2.81 4.27 -4.42
CA GLU A 23 2.38 5.13 -3.31
C GLU A 23 1.35 4.38 -2.46
N LEU A 24 1.50 4.43 -1.13
CA LEU A 24 0.57 3.81 -0.19
C LEU A 24 0.30 4.77 0.97
N GLY A 25 -0.95 4.88 1.37
CA GLY A 25 -1.30 5.60 2.57
C GLY A 25 -2.76 5.55 2.96
N ARG A 26 -3.16 6.50 3.80
CA ARG A 26 -4.54 6.67 4.28
C ARG A 26 -5.23 7.80 3.54
N SER A 27 -6.44 7.55 3.05
CA SER A 27 -7.32 8.52 2.43
C SER A 27 -8.50 8.87 3.35
N SER A 28 -8.86 10.15 3.36
CA SER A 28 -10.10 10.66 3.98
C SER A 28 -11.17 11.04 2.93
N PHE A 29 -11.05 10.53 1.70
CA PHE A 29 -11.95 10.88 0.60
C PHE A 29 -13.40 10.38 0.82
N TYR A 30 -13.55 9.24 1.48
CA TYR A 30 -14.85 8.67 1.84
C TYR A 30 -15.16 8.87 3.33
N LEU A 31 -16.43 8.62 3.70
CA LEU A 31 -16.93 8.69 5.09
C LEU A 31 -16.07 7.88 6.06
N GLU A 32 -15.63 6.70 5.64
CA GLU A 32 -14.68 5.90 6.39
C GLU A 32 -13.26 6.14 5.88
N HIS A 33 -12.34 6.35 6.82
CA HIS A 33 -10.92 6.39 6.49
C HIS A 33 -10.51 5.04 5.91
N SER A 34 -9.83 5.06 4.77
CA SER A 34 -9.41 3.83 4.10
C SER A 34 -8.00 3.92 3.56
N VAL A 35 -7.46 2.78 3.11
CA VAL A 35 -6.16 2.67 2.47
C VAL A 35 -6.30 3.03 1.00
N TYR A 36 -5.42 3.87 0.49
CA TYR A 36 -5.23 4.04 -0.95
C TYR A 36 -3.90 3.44 -1.39
N LEU A 37 -3.87 2.98 -2.62
CA LEU A 37 -2.70 2.41 -3.28
C LEU A 37 -2.64 2.99 -4.70
N THR A 38 -1.51 3.59 -5.06
CA THR A 38 -1.21 4.03 -6.43
C THR A 38 -0.09 3.17 -6.99
N VAL A 39 -0.31 2.54 -8.15
CA VAL A 39 0.71 1.81 -8.90
C VAL A 39 0.79 2.40 -10.31
N ASP A 40 1.97 2.90 -10.71
CA ASP A 40 2.19 3.55 -12.01
C ASP A 40 1.10 4.59 -12.36
N GLY A 41 0.80 5.46 -11.39
CA GLY A 41 -0.21 6.52 -11.51
C GLY A 41 -1.67 6.05 -11.48
N LYS A 42 -1.95 4.75 -11.36
CA LYS A 42 -3.31 4.21 -11.19
C LYS A 42 -3.63 4.05 -9.72
N THR A 43 -4.61 4.81 -9.24
CA THR A 43 -5.00 4.80 -7.83
C THR A 43 -6.28 4.00 -7.60
N VAL A 44 -6.25 3.18 -6.54
CA VAL A 44 -7.44 2.61 -5.91
C VAL A 44 -7.53 3.11 -4.48
N ILE A 45 -8.74 3.42 -4.01
CA ILE A 45 -9.05 3.59 -2.60
C ILE A 45 -9.89 2.37 -2.21
N MET A 46 -9.34 1.53 -1.35
CA MET A 46 -9.96 0.25 -1.00
C MET A 46 -11.22 0.50 -0.16
N ASP A 47 -12.19 -0.41 -0.21
CA ASP A 47 -13.20 -0.48 0.85
C ASP A 47 -12.57 -0.97 2.16
N ARG A 48 -13.24 -0.73 3.29
CA ARG A 48 -12.74 -1.07 4.63
C ARG A 48 -12.40 -2.56 4.80
N ALA A 49 -13.21 -3.46 4.24
CA ALA A 49 -13.03 -4.90 4.39
C ALA A 49 -11.82 -5.38 3.59
N THR A 50 -11.66 -4.88 2.37
CA THR A 50 -10.50 -5.15 1.51
C THR A 50 -9.22 -4.56 2.10
N ALA A 51 -9.26 -3.33 2.62
CA ALA A 51 -8.14 -2.71 3.30
C ALA A 51 -7.64 -3.53 4.50
N LYS A 52 -8.57 -4.08 5.31
CA LYS A 52 -8.21 -4.96 6.45
C LYS A 52 -7.44 -6.20 5.99
N ARG A 53 -7.97 -6.95 5.01
CA ARG A 53 -7.32 -8.16 4.49
C ARG A 53 -5.98 -7.86 3.84
N PHE A 54 -5.87 -6.73 3.13
CA PHE A 54 -4.61 -6.28 2.52
C PHE A 54 -3.54 -6.01 3.59
N VAL A 55 -3.86 -5.23 4.63
CA VAL A 55 -2.92 -4.92 5.71
C VAL A 55 -2.51 -6.17 6.48
N GLU A 56 -3.46 -7.07 6.78
CA GLU A 56 -3.15 -8.35 7.43
C GLU A 56 -2.15 -9.18 6.60
N ALA A 57 -2.37 -9.31 5.28
CA ALA A 57 -1.46 -10.03 4.40
C ALA A 57 -0.06 -9.42 4.35
N VAL A 58 0.07 -8.08 4.28
CA VAL A 58 1.37 -7.39 4.31
C VAL A 58 2.10 -7.63 5.63
N VAL A 59 1.38 -7.54 6.76
CA VAL A 59 1.95 -7.80 8.09
C VAL A 59 2.41 -9.26 8.22
N ASP A 60 1.63 -10.21 7.75
CA ASP A 60 1.97 -11.64 7.82
C ASP A 60 3.21 -11.98 6.99
N VAL A 61 3.36 -11.39 5.79
CA VAL A 61 4.59 -11.51 4.97
C VAL A 61 5.78 -10.89 5.69
N GLY A 62 5.60 -9.70 6.29
CA GLY A 62 6.65 -9.03 7.06
C GLY A 62 7.13 -9.87 8.25
N ARG A 63 6.20 -10.46 9.00
CA ARG A 63 6.51 -11.39 10.11
C ARG A 63 7.22 -12.65 9.64
N TYR A 64 6.76 -13.25 8.54
CA TYR A 64 7.40 -14.44 7.97
C TYR A 64 8.88 -14.20 7.65
N HIS A 65 9.21 -13.01 7.16
CA HIS A 65 10.60 -12.62 6.87
C HIS A 65 11.36 -12.01 8.05
N GLY A 66 10.75 -11.86 9.23
CA GLY A 66 11.37 -11.20 10.39
C GLY A 66 11.63 -9.70 10.18
N MET A 67 10.86 -9.05 9.31
CA MET A 67 10.93 -7.60 9.04
C MET A 67 10.05 -6.78 10.01
N ILE A 68 9.14 -7.45 10.71
CA ILE A 68 8.22 -6.87 11.68
C ILE A 68 8.26 -7.78 12.91
N ASP A 69 8.48 -7.20 14.09
CA ASP A 69 8.44 -7.87 15.39
C ASP A 69 7.01 -8.28 15.80
#